data_AF-A0A7I7VPK3-F1
#
_entry.id   AF-A0A7I7VPK3-F1
#
_cell.length_a   1.000
_cell.length_b   1.000
_cell.length_c   1.000
_cell.angle_alpha   90.00
_cell.angle_beta   90.00
_cell.angle_gamma   90.00
#
_symmetry.space_group_name_H-M   'P 1'
#
loop_
_entity.id
_entity.type
_entity.pdbx_description
1 polymer ?
#
loop_
_entity_poly.entity_id
_entity_poly.type
_entity_poly.pdbx_seq_one_letter_code
_entity_poly.pdbx_strand_id
1 'polypeptide(L)'
;MAETTIGLCKTECIRADSPFRRGPLRNLSDVELVTADYVSWYNQQRLMHRLGRTPPAEAEAEYYDQSDASQPAGSQNPEGA
;
A
#
# COMPACT_ATOMS: atom_id res chain seq x y z
N MET A 1 9.52 7.14 -2.61
CA MET A 1 10.48 6.30 -3.36
C MET A 1 9.73 5.11 -3.94
N ALA A 2 9.20 5.23 -5.15
CA ALA A 2 8.50 4.12 -5.80
C ALA A 2 9.48 3.00 -6.19
N GLU A 3 10.71 3.36 -6.55
CA GLU A 3 11.73 2.44 -7.04
C GLU A 3 12.10 1.35 -6.01
N THR A 4 12.25 1.71 -4.74
CA THR A 4 12.56 0.76 -3.66
C THR A 4 11.42 -0.23 -3.42
N THR A 5 10.17 0.24 -3.40
CA THR A 5 8.99 -0.62 -3.22
C THR A 5 8.80 -1.57 -4.40
N ILE A 6 9.05 -1.10 -5.62
CA ILE A 6 8.99 -1.93 -6.83
C ILE A 6 10.09 -2.99 -6.83
N GLY A 7 11.31 -2.63 -6.44
CA GLY A 7 12.41 -3.59 -6.31
C GLY A 7 12.12 -4.70 -5.29
N LEU A 8 11.53 -4.31 -4.15
CA LEU A 8 11.11 -5.23 -3.09
C LEU A 8 9.99 -6.17 -3.57
N CYS A 9 8.97 -5.64 -4.24
CA CYS A 9 7.91 -6.42 -4.87
C CYS A 9 8.48 -7.46 -5.85
N LYS A 10 9.36 -7.05 -6.78
CA LYS A 10 9.99 -7.99 -7.72
C LYS A 10 10.75 -9.11 -6.99
N THR A 11 11.40 -8.79 -5.88
CA THR A 11 12.18 -9.76 -5.11
C THR A 11 11.30 -10.73 -4.32
N GLU A 12 10.27 -10.22 -3.62
CA GLU A 12 9.43 -11.02 -2.72
C GLU A 12 8.31 -11.76 -3.45
N CYS A 13 7.74 -11.21 -4.53
CA CYS A 13 6.66 -11.84 -5.30
C CYS A 13 7.16 -12.89 -6.29
N ILE A 14 8.24 -12.58 -7.03
CA ILE A 14 8.59 -13.32 -8.25
C ILE A 14 9.56 -14.46 -7.97
N ARG A 15 10.37 -14.36 -6.92
CA ARG A 15 11.37 -15.39 -6.59
C ARG A 15 10.72 -16.77 -6.42
N ALA A 16 11.41 -17.82 -6.83
CA ALA A 16 10.85 -19.18 -6.89
C ALA A 16 10.34 -19.71 -5.55
N ASP A 17 11.00 -19.35 -4.45
CA ASP A 17 10.60 -19.72 -3.08
C ASP A 17 9.63 -18.71 -2.43
N SER A 18 9.04 -17.81 -3.20
CA SER A 18 8.06 -16.85 -2.68
C SER A 18 6.85 -17.57 -2.07
N PRO A 19 6.43 -17.20 -0.85
CA PRO A 19 5.24 -17.78 -0.21
C PRO A 19 3.93 -17.44 -0.95
N PHE A 20 3.96 -16.42 -1.82
CA PHE A 20 2.81 -15.99 -2.61
C PHE A 20 2.64 -16.84 -3.88
N ARG A 21 3.66 -17.62 -4.27
CA ARG A 21 3.61 -18.43 -5.49
C ARG A 21 2.95 -19.77 -5.23
N ARG A 22 1.97 -20.10 -6.07
CA ARG A 22 1.33 -21.43 -6.13
C ARG A 22 2.04 -22.40 -7.10
N GLY A 23 3.12 -21.94 -7.76
CA GLY A 23 3.88 -22.71 -8.75
C GLY A 23 4.71 -21.84 -9.70
N PRO A 24 5.19 -22.41 -10.83
CA PRO A 24 5.82 -21.68 -11.91
C PRO A 24 4.91 -20.56 -12.45
N LEU A 25 5.44 -19.35 -12.63
CA LEU A 25 4.72 -18.26 -13.32
C LEU A 25 4.90 -18.48 -14.82
N ARG A 26 3.83 -18.84 -15.54
CA ARG A 26 3.87 -19.21 -16.96
C ARG A 26 3.10 -18.23 -17.84
N ASN A 27 2.11 -17.55 -17.28
CA ASN A 27 1.26 -16.61 -18.01
C ASN A 27 1.02 -15.33 -17.17
N LEU A 28 0.33 -14.37 -17.79
CA LEU A 28 0.01 -13.09 -17.16
C LEU A 28 -0.83 -13.28 -15.89
N SER A 29 -1.83 -14.15 -15.93
CA SER A 29 -2.74 -14.39 -14.80
C SER A 29 -2.02 -14.93 -13.57
N ASP A 30 -0.97 -15.75 -13.74
CA ASP A 30 -0.12 -16.19 -12.62
C ASP A 30 0.58 -14.99 -11.95
N VAL A 31 1.05 -14.04 -12.76
CA VAL A 31 1.75 -12.82 -12.29
C VAL A 31 0.77 -11.86 -11.62
N GLU A 32 -0.42 -11.67 -12.19
CA GLU A 32 -1.46 -10.82 -11.61
C GLU A 32 -1.89 -11.35 -10.25
N LEU A 33 -2.11 -12.67 -10.16
CA LEU A 33 -2.57 -13.31 -8.94
C LEU A 33 -1.52 -13.24 -7.82
N VAL A 34 -0.25 -13.53 -8.11
CA VAL A 34 0.82 -13.41 -7.09
C VAL A 34 1.02 -11.97 -6.65
N THR A 35 0.88 -11.01 -7.58
CA THR A 35 1.02 -9.59 -7.26
C THR A 35 -0.13 -9.11 -6.40
N ALA A 36 -1.37 -9.51 -6.68
CA ALA A 36 -2.54 -9.15 -5.87
C ALA A 36 -2.42 -9.69 -4.43
N ASP A 37 -1.99 -10.94 -4.27
CA ASP A 37 -1.78 -11.58 -2.97
C ASP A 37 -0.71 -10.82 -2.15
N TYR A 38 0.43 -10.53 -2.77
CA TYR A 38 1.49 -9.73 -2.15
C TYR A 38 1.02 -8.33 -1.77
N VAL A 39 0.33 -7.62 -2.66
CA VAL A 39 -0.15 -6.25 -2.41
C VAL A 39 -1.15 -6.22 -1.25
N SER A 40 -2.04 -7.21 -1.18
CA SER A 40 -2.96 -7.34 -0.06
C SER A 40 -2.21 -7.54 1.26
N TRP A 41 -1.27 -8.49 1.31
CA TRP A 41 -0.44 -8.71 2.51
C TRP A 41 0.41 -7.48 2.87
N TYR A 42 1.05 -6.86 1.88
CA TYR A 42 1.91 -5.70 2.08
C TYR A 42 1.15 -4.55 2.72
N ASN A 43 -0.07 -4.27 2.27
CA ASN A 43 -0.85 -3.14 2.78
C ASN A 43 -1.51 -3.44 4.12
N GLN A 44 -1.97 -4.67 4.34
CA GLN A 44 -2.84 -4.99 5.48
C GLN A 44 -2.11 -5.68 6.63
N GLN A 45 -0.95 -6.30 6.38
CA GLN A 45 -0.32 -7.19 7.36
C GLN A 45 1.18 -6.91 7.56
N ARG A 46 1.86 -6.27 6.60
CA ARG A 46 3.29 -6.01 6.71
C ARG A 46 3.57 -4.89 7.71
N LEU A 47 4.12 -5.26 8.86
CA LEU A 47 4.55 -4.27 9.86
C LEU A 47 5.81 -3.54 9.41
N MET A 48 5.76 -2.20 9.42
CA MET A 48 6.91 -1.36 9.05
C MET A 48 7.49 -0.62 10.23
N HIS A 49 8.77 -0.82 10.52
CA HIS A 49 9.44 -0.11 11.63
C HIS A 49 9.38 1.43 11.48
N ARG A 50 9.49 1.92 10.23
CA ARG A 50 9.38 3.35 9.91
C ARG A 50 7.99 3.95 10.18
N LEU A 51 6.95 3.10 10.24
CA LEU A 51 5.57 3.47 10.57
C LEU A 51 5.20 3.04 12.00
N GLY A 52 6.17 2.88 12.90
CA GLY A 52 5.88 2.48 14.28
C GLY A 52 5.45 1.02 14.45
N ARG A 53 5.79 0.15 13.49
CA ARG A 53 5.30 -1.24 13.38
C ARG A 53 3.81 -1.35 13.03
N THR A 54 3.26 -0.36 12.33
CA THR A 54 1.91 -0.37 11.79
C THR A 54 1.91 -0.79 10.31
N PRO A 55 0.86 -1.48 9.81
CA PRO A 55 0.67 -1.72 8.40
C PRO A 55 0.53 -0.42 7.58
N PRO A 56 0.95 -0.40 6.31
CA PRO A 56 0.84 0.78 5.46
C PRO A 56 -0.57 1.35 5.34
N ALA A 57 -1.59 0.48 5.17
CA ALA A 57 -2.96 0.94 5.00
C ALA A 57 -3.51 1.62 6.26
N GLU A 58 -3.14 1.11 7.44
CA GLU A 58 -3.53 1.72 8.72
C GLU A 58 -2.83 3.09 8.90
N ALA A 59 -1.52 3.16 8.67
CA ALA A 59 -0.78 4.42 8.77
C ALA A 59 -1.27 5.48 7.75
N GLU A 60 -1.67 5.05 6.56
CA GLU A 60 -2.26 5.93 5.54
C GLU A 60 -3.65 6.44 5.98
N ALA A 61 -4.49 5.56 6.54
CA ALA A 61 -5.79 5.95 7.08
C ALA A 61 -5.66 6.97 8.23
N GLU A 62 -4.74 6.73 9.17
CA GLU A 62 -4.45 7.67 10.27
C GLU A 62 -3.93 9.03 9.75
N TYR A 63 -3.10 9.02 8.72
CA TYR A 63 -2.59 10.24 8.09
C TYR A 63 -3.73 11.05 7.47
N TYR A 64 -4.63 10.40 6.74
CA TYR A 64 -5.75 11.09 6.09
C TYR A 64 -6.77 11.62 7.11
N ASP A 65 -7.08 10.88 8.17
CA ASP A 65 -7.95 11.34 9.27
C ASP A 65 -7.40 12.60 9.96
N GLN A 66 -6.10 12.62 10.27
CA GLN A 66 -5.43 13.78 10.84
C GLN A 66 -5.36 14.96 9.86
N SER A 67 -5.17 14.70 8.57
CA SER A 67 -5.11 15.75 7.55
C SER A 67 -6.47 16.41 7.31
N ASP A 68 -7.56 15.64 7.38
CA ASP A 68 -8.93 16.14 7.28
C ASP A 68 -9.28 17.00 8.50
N ALA A 69 -8.90 16.55 9.70
CA ALA A 69 -9.05 17.31 10.94
C ALA A 69 -8.19 18.59 11.01
N SER A 70 -7.08 18.65 10.28
CA SER A 70 -6.14 19.78 10.27
C SER A 70 -6.46 20.82 9.19
N GLN A 71 -7.43 20.55 8.31
CA GLN A 71 -7.91 21.52 7.34
C GLN A 71 -8.92 22.44 8.05
N PRO A 72 -8.58 23.72 8.38
CA PRO A 72 -9.62 24.65 8.79
C PRO A 72 -10.57 24.74 7.61
N ALA A 73 -11.84 24.42 7.85
CA ALA A 73 -12.91 24.62 6.89
C ALA A 73 -12.71 25.99 6.24
N GLY A 74 -12.27 26.00 4.98
CA GLY A 74 -12.01 27.23 4.26
C GLY A 74 -13.26 28.08 4.36
N SER A 75 -13.09 29.28 4.94
CA SER A 75 -14.13 30.25 5.20
C SER A 75 -15.06 30.35 4.00
N GLN A 76 -16.23 29.70 4.08
CA GLN A 76 -17.33 29.97 3.18
C GLN A 76 -17.83 31.36 3.53
N ASN A 77 -17.23 32.37 2.90
CA ASN A 77 -17.72 33.73 2.97
C ASN A 77 -18.94 33.82 2.04
N PRO A 78 -20.16 34.11 2.53
CA PRO A 78 -21.30 34.31 1.66
C PRO A 78 -21.23 35.75 1.14
N GLU A 79 -20.69 35.96 -0.06
CA GLU A 79 -20.82 37.24 -0.76
C GLU A 79 -21.74 37.09 -1.97
N GLY A 80 -22.77 37.95 -2.01
CA GLY A 80 -23.63 38.19 -3.17
C GLY A 80 -25.11 38.32 -2.83
N ALA A 81 -25.47 39.39 -2.12
CA ALA A 81 -26.82 39.98 -2.13
C ALA A 81 -26.83 41.17 -3.08
#